data_AF-A0A8S4BD16-F1
#
_entry.id   AF-A0A8S4BD16-F1
#
_cell.length_a   1.000
_cell.length_b   1.000
_cell.length_c   1.000
_cell.angle_alpha   90.00
_cell.angle_beta   90.00
_cell.angle_gamma   90.00
#
_symmetry.space_group_name_H-M   'P 1'
#
loop_
_entity.id
_entity.type
_entity.pdbx_description
1 polymer ?
#
loop_
_entity_poly.entity_id
_entity_poly.type
_entity_poly.pdbx_seq_one_letter_code
_entity_poly.pdbx_strand_id
1 'polypeptide(L)'
;MGFRKWGMWSGPPKNHYNQMVYENGEPCWQGGARSTTVTLTCGTETALQSVKEPSKCQYVMDFQTPVTCQPVLKQRGVHSEL
;
A
#
# COMPACT_ATOMS: atom_id res chain seq x y z
N MET A 1 -4.11 -21.37 -9.69
CA MET A 1 -3.73 -19.94 -9.65
C MET A 1 -4.32 -19.36 -8.39
N GLY A 2 -3.60 -19.53 -7.28
CA GLY A 2 -4.12 -19.30 -5.93
C GLY A 2 -3.91 -17.85 -5.51
N PHE A 3 -5.00 -17.17 -5.17
CA PHE A 3 -5.04 -15.80 -4.68
C PHE A 3 -3.93 -15.53 -3.65
N ARG A 4 -3.13 -14.50 -3.93
CA ARG A 4 -2.12 -13.97 -3.00
C ARG A 4 -2.83 -13.66 -1.68
N LYS A 5 -2.48 -14.37 -0.61
CA LYS A 5 -3.12 -14.17 0.70
C LYS A 5 -2.70 -12.81 1.23
N TRP A 6 -3.67 -11.94 1.44
CA TRP A 6 -3.44 -10.72 2.22
C TRP A 6 -3.02 -11.13 3.63
N GLY A 7 -1.90 -10.59 4.10
CA GLY A 7 -1.35 -10.87 5.43
C GLY A 7 -1.78 -9.81 6.42
N MET A 8 -1.21 -8.61 6.29
CA MET A 8 -1.44 -7.53 7.24
C MET A 8 -1.23 -6.14 6.63
N TRP A 9 -1.66 -5.13 7.38
CA TRP A 9 -1.19 -3.75 7.23
C TRP A 9 0.13 -3.59 7.99
N SER A 10 1.09 -2.87 7.41
CA SER A 10 2.42 -2.67 7.99
C SER A 10 2.92 -1.23 7.85
N GLY A 11 1.99 -0.27 7.75
CA GLY A 11 2.34 1.14 7.65
C GLY A 11 2.91 1.72 8.97
N PRO A 12 3.62 2.86 8.92
CA PRO A 12 4.14 3.52 10.11
C PRO A 12 3.01 4.02 11.02
N PRO A 13 3.27 4.33 12.32
CA PRO A 13 2.22 4.72 13.27
C PRO A 13 1.36 5.91 12.84
N LYS A 14 1.94 6.85 12.07
CA LYS A 14 1.22 8.01 11.53
C LYS A 14 0.22 7.64 10.43
N ASN A 15 0.45 6.55 9.70
CA ASN A 15 -0.43 6.09 8.62
C ASN A 15 -0.34 4.56 8.47
N HIS A 16 -0.93 3.84 9.41
CA HIS A 16 -0.86 2.38 9.50
C HIS A 16 -1.37 1.67 8.23
N TYR A 17 -2.29 2.30 7.50
CA TYR A 17 -2.93 1.74 6.31
C TYR A 17 -2.21 2.08 4.99
N ASN A 18 -1.01 2.65 5.03
CA ASN A 18 -0.28 2.97 3.79
C ASN A 18 0.56 1.82 3.23
N GLN A 19 0.62 0.67 3.90
CA GLN A 19 1.41 -0.45 3.44
C GLN A 19 0.68 -1.77 3.68
N MET A 20 0.57 -2.59 2.63
CA MET A 20 -0.03 -3.91 2.67
C MET A 20 1.04 -4.97 2.41
N VAL A 21 0.97 -6.05 3.18
CA VAL A 21 1.85 -7.21 3.02
C VAL A 21 1.02 -8.39 2.55
N TYR A 22 1.45 -8.99 1.45
CA TYR A 22 0.93 -10.23 0.89
C TYR A 22 2.00 -11.30 1.03
N GLU A 23 1.65 -12.40 1.69
CA GLU A 23 2.59 -13.46 2.04
C GLU A 23 2.01 -14.82 1.68
N ASN A 24 2.84 -15.86 1.77
CA ASN A 24 2.43 -17.24 1.51
C ASN A 24 1.78 -17.40 0.13
N GLY A 25 2.32 -16.68 -0.86
CA GLY A 25 1.91 -16.79 -2.26
C GLY A 25 2.40 -18.09 -2.90
N GLU A 26 2.21 -18.20 -4.22
CA GLU A 26 2.58 -19.41 -4.95
C GLU A 26 4.06 -19.77 -4.74
N PRO A 27 4.39 -21.06 -4.52
CA PRO A 27 5.77 -21.52 -4.37
C PRO A 27 6.65 -21.06 -5.53
N CYS A 28 7.86 -20.62 -5.19
CA CYS A 28 8.86 -20.18 -6.15
C CYS A 28 9.88 -21.30 -6.39
N TRP A 29 10.27 -21.54 -7.64
CA TRP A 29 11.28 -22.54 -7.95
C TRP A 29 12.64 -22.13 -7.36
N GLN A 30 13.18 -22.93 -6.44
CA GLN A 30 14.38 -22.60 -5.64
C GLN A 30 14.28 -21.23 -4.92
N GLY A 31 13.09 -20.88 -4.46
CA GLY A 31 12.83 -19.74 -3.59
C GLY A 31 11.75 -20.12 -2.58
N GLY A 32 11.59 -19.33 -1.51
CA GLY A 32 10.48 -19.52 -0.57
C GLY A 32 9.11 -19.26 -1.23
N ALA A 33 8.06 -19.20 -0.42
CA ALA A 33 6.77 -18.70 -0.90
C ALA A 33 6.90 -17.24 -1.37
N ARG A 34 6.25 -16.88 -2.47
CA ARG A 34 6.26 -15.49 -2.96
C ARG A 34 5.69 -14.54 -1.89
N SER A 35 6.33 -13.39 -1.72
CA SER A 35 5.82 -12.30 -0.91
C SER A 35 5.78 -10.99 -1.71
N THR A 36 4.90 -10.08 -1.32
CA THR A 36 4.75 -8.78 -1.96
C THR A 36 4.39 -7.73 -0.93
N THR A 37 5.18 -6.67 -0.86
CA THR A 37 4.87 -5.48 -0.07
C THR A 37 4.39 -4.37 -1.00
N VAL A 38 3.20 -3.85 -0.75
CA VAL A 38 2.59 -2.77 -1.53
C VAL A 38 2.56 -1.51 -0.68
N THR A 39 3.28 -0.48 -1.11
CA THR A 39 3.23 0.85 -0.51
C THR A 39 2.21 1.69 -1.26
N LEU A 40 1.20 2.16 -0.54
CA LEU A 40 0.16 3.04 -1.05
C LEU A 40 0.55 4.50 -0.89
N THR A 41 0.50 5.26 -1.98
CA THR A 41 0.77 6.70 -2.00
C THR A 41 -0.44 7.49 -2.49
N CYS A 42 -0.61 8.70 -1.93
CA CYS A 42 -1.68 9.59 -2.35
C CYS A 42 -1.40 10.12 -3.76
N GLY A 43 -2.41 10.09 -4.61
CA GLY A 43 -2.39 10.75 -5.91
C GLY A 43 -3.76 10.77 -6.56
N THR A 44 -3.86 11.41 -7.73
CA THR A 44 -5.14 11.68 -8.40
C THR A 44 -5.76 10.44 -9.07
N GLU A 45 -4.93 9.46 -9.39
CA GLU A 45 -5.30 8.26 -10.13
C GLU A 45 -4.92 6.99 -9.37
N THR A 46 -5.66 5.92 -9.64
CA THR A 46 -5.36 4.58 -9.14
C THR A 46 -4.45 3.88 -10.15
N ALA A 47 -3.15 3.80 -9.84
CA ALA A 47 -2.16 3.28 -10.78
C ALA A 47 -0.97 2.62 -10.07
N LEU A 48 -0.48 1.52 -10.64
CA LEU A 48 0.77 0.88 -10.23
C LEU A 48 1.95 1.68 -10.79
N GLN A 49 2.74 2.29 -9.92
CA GLN A 49 3.84 3.19 -10.30
C GLN A 49 5.14 2.42 -10.52
N SER A 50 5.45 1.47 -9.64
CA SER A 50 6.69 0.72 -9.73
C SER A 50 6.52 -0.69 -9.17
N VAL A 51 7.29 -1.63 -9.73
CA VAL A 51 7.46 -2.99 -9.21
C VAL A 51 8.93 -3.31 -9.26
N LYS A 52 9.47 -3.81 -8.15
CA LYS A 52 10.86 -4.27 -8.07
C LYS A 52 10.91 -5.64 -7.40
N GLU A 53 11.86 -6.46 -7.82
CA GLU A 53 12.17 -7.76 -7.21
C GLU A 53 13.54 -7.64 -6.50
N PRO A 54 13.60 -7.07 -5.28
CA PRO A 54 14.88 -6.85 -4.57
C PRO A 54 15.57 -8.16 -4.20
N SER A 55 14.81 -9.24 -4.03
CA SER A 55 15.34 -10.58 -3.87
C SER A 55 14.38 -11.58 -4.53
N LYS A 56 14.88 -12.77 -4.83
CA LYS A 56 14.14 -13.79 -5.58
C LYS A 56 12.77 -14.05 -4.95
N CYS A 57 11.72 -13.84 -5.74
CA CYS A 57 10.32 -14.04 -5.36
C CYS A 57 9.81 -13.15 -4.20
N GLN A 58 10.54 -12.08 -3.87
CA GLN A 58 10.05 -10.98 -3.05
C GLN A 58 9.82 -9.76 -3.93
N TYR A 59 8.62 -9.19 -3.86
CA TYR A 59 8.26 -8.03 -4.66
C TYR A 59 7.98 -6.82 -3.76
N VAL A 60 8.42 -5.65 -4.20
CA VAL A 60 8.01 -4.36 -3.63
C VAL A 60 7.31 -3.55 -4.70
N MET A 61 6.16 -2.98 -4.36
CA MET A 61 5.31 -2.26 -5.30
C MET A 61 4.97 -0.88 -4.74
N ASP A 62 5.07 0.14 -5.59
CA ASP A 62 4.55 1.47 -5.30
C ASP A 62 3.22 1.62 -6.04
N PHE A 63 2.15 1.90 -5.31
CA PHE A 63 0.81 1.96 -5.85
C PHE A 63 0.15 3.28 -5.44
N GLN A 64 -0.16 4.09 -6.43
CA GLN A 64 -0.82 5.37 -6.24
C GLN A 64 -2.33 5.18 -6.19
N THR A 65 -3.01 5.85 -5.26
CA THR A 65 -4.48 5.87 -5.21
C THR A 65 -5.01 7.09 -4.45
N PRO A 66 -6.14 7.69 -4.91
CA PRO A 66 -6.78 8.79 -4.19
C PRO A 66 -7.31 8.38 -2.81
N VAL A 67 -7.51 7.09 -2.55
CA VAL A 67 -8.05 6.56 -1.28
C VAL A 67 -7.10 6.85 -0.10
N THR A 68 -5.80 6.98 -0.34
CA THR A 68 -4.83 7.28 0.72
C THR A 68 -4.63 8.77 0.97
N CYS A 69 -5.27 9.63 0.18
CA CYS A 69 -5.23 11.07 0.39
C CYS A 69 -6.07 11.43 1.62
N GLN A 70 -5.46 12.11 2.60
CA GLN A 70 -6.22 12.66 3.71
C GLN A 70 -7.11 13.79 3.18
N PRO A 71 -8.41 13.83 3.55
CA PRO A 71 -9.19 15.01 3.28
C PRO A 71 -8.49 16.18 3.96
N VAL A 72 -8.34 17.29 3.24
CA VAL A 72 -7.97 18.55 3.88
C VAL A 72 -9.06 18.79 4.91
N LEU A 73 -8.74 18.60 6.19
CA LEU A 73 -9.62 19.06 7.27
C LEU A 73 -9.73 20.57 7.05
N LYS A 74 -10.78 21.01 6.36
CA LYS A 74 -11.16 22.42 6.36
C LYS A 74 -11.32 22.74 7.84
N GLN A 75 -10.36 23.46 8.40
CA GLN A 75 -10.50 24.10 9.70
C GLN A 75 -11.87 24.77 9.64
N ARG A 76 -12.80 24.29 10.47
CA ARG A 76 -14.17 24.79 10.54
C ARG A 76 -14.02 26.26 10.89
N GLY A 77 -14.11 27.13 9.88
CA GLY A 77 -13.99 28.56 10.06
C GLY A 77 -14.98 28.96 11.14
N VAL A 78 -14.47 29.52 12.22
CA VAL A 78 -15.29 30.19 13.22
C VAL A 78 -16.00 31.30 12.47
N HIS A 79 -17.29 31.09 12.21
CA HIS A 79 -18.14 32.11 11.65
C HIS A 79 -18.43 33.10 12.78
N SER A 80 -17.59 34.15 12.88
CA SER A 80 -17.92 35.31 13.71
C SER A 80 -18.92 36.13 12.90
N GLU A 81 -20.21 35.95 13.18
CA GLU A 81 -21.20 36.99 12.90
C GLU A 81 -20.82 38.23 13.72
N LEU A 82 -21.00 39.40 13.12
CA LEU A 82 -20.65 40.74 13.61
C LEU A 82 -21.22 41.06 15.00
#